data_AF-A0A2T4JRR5-F1
#
_entry.id   AF-A0A2T4JRR5-F1
#
_cell.length_a   1.000
_cell.length_b   1.000
_cell.length_c   1.000
_cell.angle_alpha   90.00
_cell.angle_beta   90.00
_cell.angle_gamma   90.00
#
_symmetry.space_group_name_H-M   'P 1'
#
loop_
_entity.id
_entity.type
_entity.pdbx_description
1 polymer ?
#
loop_
_entity_poly.entity_id
_entity_poly.type
_entity_poly.pdbx_seq_one_letter_code
_entity_poly.pdbx_strand_id
1 'polypeptide(L)'
;LLAGLSDDERGYWLERCRNRLADGRPGCVMLTGDFWPETAGAEAIVLLRDGAEHISTEGLAMVDGLLQRRAVSTLTGLYPQLSGTVIADLLDAAPAPAPVPLNGLRLGGEMLFLAP
;
A
#
# COMPACT_ATOMS: atom_id res chain seq x y z
N LEU A 1 5.84 12.31 -1.63
CA LEU A 1 6.10 10.85 -1.62
C LEU A 1 7.33 10.49 -2.44
N LEU A 2 7.27 10.42 -3.78
CA LEU A 2 8.41 10.01 -4.62
C LEU A 2 9.70 10.82 -4.38
N ALA A 3 9.58 12.13 -4.16
CA ALA A 3 10.73 13.00 -3.88
C ALA A 3 11.52 12.61 -2.61
N GLY A 4 10.88 11.92 -1.66
CA GLY A 4 11.51 11.48 -0.41
C GLY A 4 12.19 10.10 -0.48
N LEU A 5 12.10 9.41 -1.62
CA LEU A 5 12.80 8.14 -1.85
C LEU A 5 14.28 8.37 -2.13
N SER A 6 15.14 7.51 -1.59
CA SER A 6 16.55 7.45 -1.95
C SER A 6 16.73 6.96 -3.40
N ASP A 7 17.93 7.13 -3.95
CA ASP A 7 18.23 6.65 -5.30
C ASP A 7 18.16 5.11 -5.41
N ASP A 8 18.58 4.41 -4.35
CA ASP A 8 18.49 2.94 -4.27
C ASP A 8 17.03 2.47 -4.28
N GLU A 9 16.15 3.13 -3.50
CA GLU A 9 14.72 2.81 -3.47
C GLU A 9 14.06 3.07 -4.82
N ARG A 10 14.40 4.20 -5.47
CA ARG A 10 13.91 4.52 -6.81
C ARG A 10 14.37 3.49 -7.83
N GLY A 11 15.63 3.05 -7.76
CA GLY A 11 16.17 1.99 -8.61
C GLY A 11 15.42 0.66 -8.41
N TYR A 12 15.22 0.28 -7.16
CA TYR A 12 14.51 -0.93 -6.76
C TYR A 12 13.05 -0.94 -7.24
N TRP A 13 12.33 0.18 -7.11
CA TRP A 13 10.98 0.33 -7.67
C TRP A 13 10.97 0.29 -9.19
N LEU A 14 11.88 1.03 -9.83
CA LEU A 14 11.95 1.10 -11.29
C LEU A 14 12.18 -0.27 -11.92
N GLU A 15 13.02 -1.10 -11.32
CA GLU A 15 13.22 -2.50 -11.72
C GLU A 15 11.91 -3.29 -11.71
N ARG A 16 11.14 -3.21 -10.62
CA ARG A 16 9.85 -3.91 -10.46
C ARG A 16 8.77 -3.37 -11.38
N CYS A 17 8.72 -2.06 -11.58
CA CYS A 17 7.86 -1.46 -12.59
C CYS A 17 8.19 -1.93 -14.01
N ARG A 18 9.48 -2.19 -14.31
CA ARG A 18 9.94 -2.72 -15.59
C ARG A 18 9.71 -4.22 -15.75
N ASN A 19 9.44 -4.95 -14.67
CA ASN A 19 8.96 -6.34 -14.71
C ASN A 19 7.50 -6.38 -15.19
N ARG A 20 7.30 -6.12 -16.48
CA ARG A 20 5.99 -5.90 -17.10
C ARG A 20 5.05 -7.09 -16.96
N LEU A 21 3.75 -6.79 -16.91
CA LEU A 21 2.67 -7.76 -17.01
C LEU A 21 2.67 -8.42 -18.41
N ALA A 22 1.93 -9.52 -18.55
CA ALA A 22 1.85 -10.26 -19.82
C ALA A 22 1.30 -9.42 -20.99
N ASP A 23 0.47 -8.42 -20.69
CA ASP A 23 -0.08 -7.45 -21.63
C ASP A 23 0.85 -6.25 -21.92
N GLY A 24 2.05 -6.25 -21.32
CA GLY A 24 3.06 -5.21 -21.49
C GLY A 24 2.91 -4.01 -20.56
N ARG A 25 1.90 -3.94 -19.68
CA ARG A 25 1.76 -2.84 -18.70
C ARG A 25 2.80 -2.93 -17.56
N PRO A 26 3.05 -1.84 -16.80
CA PRO A 26 4.00 -1.86 -15.70
C PRO A 26 3.67 -2.89 -14.61
N GLY A 27 4.70 -3.51 -14.03
CA GLY A 27 4.58 -4.44 -12.91
C GLY A 27 4.45 -3.77 -11.55
N CYS A 28 3.98 -2.53 -11.49
CA CYS A 28 3.86 -1.79 -10.24
C CYS A 28 2.68 -0.83 -10.29
N VAL A 29 2.13 -0.51 -9.12
CA VAL A 29 1.13 0.54 -8.97
C VAL A 29 1.31 1.23 -7.63
N MET A 30 1.03 2.53 -7.60
CA MET A 30 1.01 3.34 -6.39
C MET A 30 -0.40 3.91 -6.22
N LEU A 31 -1.04 3.55 -5.12
CA LEU A 31 -2.38 3.99 -4.75
C LEU A 31 -2.24 5.08 -3.69
N THR A 32 -2.57 6.32 -4.05
CA THR A 32 -2.60 7.44 -3.10
C THR A 32 -4.01 7.61 -2.54
N GLY A 33 -4.13 7.84 -1.24
CA GLY A 33 -5.40 8.10 -0.57
C GLY A 33 -5.20 8.44 0.90
N ASP A 34 -6.27 8.77 1.59
CA ASP A 34 -6.26 9.07 3.02
C ASP A 34 -6.53 7.77 3.80
N PHE A 35 -5.46 7.03 4.12
CA PHE A 35 -5.53 5.77 4.85
C PHE A 35 -5.55 5.97 6.37
N TRP A 36 -4.97 7.06 6.87
CA TRP A 36 -5.10 7.50 8.27
C TRP A 36 -5.88 8.82 8.35
N PRO A 37 -7.20 8.76 8.59
CA PRO A 37 -8.06 9.93 8.49
C PRO A 37 -7.74 11.04 9.51
N GLU A 38 -7.01 10.73 10.58
CA GLU A 38 -6.60 11.70 11.60
C GLU A 38 -5.15 12.20 11.40
N THR A 39 -4.41 11.67 10.41
CA THR A 39 -3.06 12.09 10.10
C THR A 39 -3.07 13.00 8.88
N ALA A 40 -2.55 14.20 9.01
CA ALA A 40 -2.34 15.07 7.86
C ALA A 40 -1.10 14.60 7.09
N GLY A 41 -1.23 14.44 5.77
CA GLY A 41 -0.09 14.10 4.93
C GLY A 41 -0.50 13.36 3.67
N ALA A 42 0.44 13.26 2.73
CA ALA A 42 0.27 12.37 1.58
C ALA A 42 0.60 10.94 2.01
N GLU A 43 -0.28 10.01 1.68
CA GLU A 43 -0.12 8.60 2.01
C GLU A 43 -0.30 7.75 0.76
N ALA A 44 0.35 6.59 0.73
CA ALA A 44 0.20 5.65 -0.37
C ALA A 44 0.46 4.21 0.05
N ILE A 45 -0.19 3.31 -0.68
CA ILE A 45 0.15 1.89 -0.74
C ILE A 45 0.76 1.62 -2.11
N VAL A 46 1.89 0.94 -2.13
CA VAL A 46 2.63 0.60 -3.34
C VAL A 46 2.62 -0.91 -3.48
N LEU A 47 2.28 -1.41 -4.67
CA LEU A 47 2.35 -2.81 -5.01
C LEU A 47 3.43 -2.97 -6.07
N LEU A 48 4.35 -3.90 -5.82
CA LEU A 48 5.47 -4.18 -6.70
C LEU A 48 5.46 -5.67 -7.07
N ARG A 49 5.57 -5.96 -8.35
CA ARG A 49 5.69 -7.33 -8.85
C ARG A 49 7.12 -7.83 -8.65
N ASP A 50 7.30 -8.80 -7.77
CA ASP A 50 8.59 -9.40 -7.41
C ASP A 50 8.66 -10.86 -7.90
N GLY A 51 8.61 -11.01 -9.23
CA GLY A 51 8.48 -12.32 -9.89
C GLY A 51 7.09 -12.55 -10.47
N ALA A 52 6.84 -13.74 -11.05
CA ALA A 52 5.60 -13.97 -11.79
C ALA A 52 4.34 -13.91 -10.90
N GLU A 53 4.43 -14.50 -9.70
CA GLU A 53 3.31 -14.77 -8.79
C GLU A 53 3.43 -14.04 -7.44
N HIS A 54 4.51 -13.29 -7.20
CA HIS A 54 4.73 -12.63 -5.91
C HIS A 54 4.56 -11.12 -6.04
N ILE A 55 3.74 -10.55 -5.15
CA ILE A 55 3.50 -9.12 -5.03
C ILE A 55 3.98 -8.69 -3.66
N SER A 56 4.95 -7.77 -3.63
CA SER A 56 5.34 -7.09 -2.40
C SER A 56 4.54 -5.81 -2.23
N THR A 57 4.36 -5.40 -0.98
CA THR A 57 3.59 -4.20 -0.61
C THR A 57 4.42 -3.29 0.27
N GLU A 58 4.33 -1.99 0.02
CA GLU A 58 4.98 -0.96 0.82
C GLU A 58 3.97 0.14 1.15
N GLY A 59 3.91 0.53 2.43
CA GLY A 59 3.15 1.68 2.87
C GLY A 59 4.05 2.90 2.99
N LEU A 60 3.60 4.04 2.49
CA LEU A 60 4.31 5.32 2.58
C LEU A 60 3.41 6.38 3.20
N ALA A 61 3.99 7.22 4.04
CA ALA A 61 3.33 8.42 4.57
C ALA A 61 4.31 9.57 4.69
N MET A 62 3.86 10.79 4.39
CA MET A 62 4.57 12.01 4.74
C MET A 62 4.12 12.48 6.11
N VAL A 63 5.00 12.44 7.10
CA VAL A 63 4.73 12.90 8.47
C VAL A 63 5.79 13.93 8.83
N ASP A 64 5.37 15.12 9.24
CA ASP A 64 6.25 16.25 9.56
C ASP A 64 7.26 16.59 8.45
N GLY A 65 6.84 16.45 7.19
CA GLY A 65 7.68 16.71 6.02
C GLY A 65 8.70 15.61 5.71
N LEU A 66 8.71 14.51 6.46
CA LEU A 66 9.60 13.37 6.25
C LEU A 66 8.84 12.16 5.70
N LEU A 67 9.47 11.46 4.75
CA LEU A 67 8.92 10.20 4.22
C LEU A 67 9.13 9.08 5.25
N GLN A 68 8.04 8.48 5.69
CA GLN A 68 8.07 7.32 6.56
C GLN A 68 7.52 6.08 5.86
N ARG A 69 8.13 4.93 6.14
CA ARG A 69 7.68 3.62 5.66
C ARG A 69 6.72 3.01 6.68
N ARG A 70 5.80 2.21 6.18
CA ARG A 70 4.79 1.50 6.96
C ARG A 70 4.59 0.11 6.43
N ALA A 71 4.34 -0.81 7.35
CA ALA A 71 3.86 -2.13 7.00
C ALA A 71 2.43 -2.00 6.46
N VAL A 72 2.15 -2.78 5.42
CA VAL A 72 0.79 -3.03 4.94
C VAL A 72 0.43 -4.42 5.42
N SER A 73 -0.64 -4.53 6.21
CA SER A 73 -1.09 -5.80 6.79
C SER A 73 -2.58 -6.00 6.58
N THR A 74 -2.99 -7.26 6.60
CA THR A 74 -4.40 -7.62 6.75
C THR A 74 -4.84 -7.34 8.19
N LEU A 75 -6.16 -7.41 8.43
CA LEU A 75 -6.73 -7.28 9.78
C LEU A 75 -6.31 -8.39 10.73
N THR A 76 -5.83 -9.53 10.20
CA THR A 76 -5.28 -10.63 10.99
C THR A 76 -3.81 -10.41 11.36
N GLY A 77 -3.25 -9.23 11.08
CA GLY A 77 -1.85 -8.91 11.34
C GLY A 77 -0.86 -9.65 10.43
N LEU A 78 -1.35 -10.33 9.39
CA LEU A 78 -0.51 -11.07 8.44
C LEU A 78 -0.14 -10.18 7.25
N TYR A 79 0.96 -10.52 6.59
CA TYR A 79 1.28 -9.93 5.29
C TYR A 79 0.20 -10.32 4.26
N PRO A 80 -0.23 -9.38 3.41
CA PRO A 80 -1.25 -9.66 2.41
C PRO A 80 -0.73 -10.67 1.38
N GLN A 81 -1.50 -11.73 1.16
CA GLN A 81 -1.27 -12.71 0.10
C GLN A 81 -2.11 -12.30 -1.11
N LEU A 82 -1.54 -11.46 -1.97
CA LEU A 82 -2.24 -10.92 -3.14
C LEU A 82 -2.02 -11.82 -4.36
N SER A 83 -3.05 -11.94 -5.20
CA SER A 83 -2.94 -12.60 -6.50
C SER A 83 -1.97 -11.85 -7.41
N GLY A 84 -1.22 -12.57 -8.26
CA GLY A 84 -0.36 -11.97 -9.28
C GLY A 84 -1.10 -11.09 -10.29
N THR A 85 -2.43 -11.19 -10.37
CA THR A 85 -3.30 -10.37 -11.24
C THR A 85 -3.69 -9.02 -10.63
N VAL A 86 -3.50 -8.80 -9.33
CA VAL A 86 -4.01 -7.62 -8.62
C VAL A 86 -3.53 -6.30 -9.23
N ILE A 87 -2.31 -6.24 -9.74
CA ILE A 87 -1.76 -5.03 -10.37
C ILE A 87 -2.49 -4.73 -11.68
N ALA A 88 -2.84 -5.76 -12.48
CA ALA A 88 -3.60 -5.58 -13.71
C ALA A 88 -4.98 -4.97 -13.39
N ASP A 89 -5.67 -5.54 -12.40
CA ASP A 89 -6.98 -5.08 -11.96
C ASP A 89 -6.95 -3.61 -11.49
N LEU A 90 -5.93 -3.24 -10.71
CA LEU A 90 -5.74 -1.87 -10.22
C LEU A 90 -5.39 -0.87 -11.32
N LEU A 91 -4.73 -1.32 -12.39
CA LEU A 91 -4.45 -0.49 -13.57
C LEU A 91 -5.70 -0.32 -14.46
N ASP A 92 -6.65 -1.25 -14.41
CA ASP A 92 -7.92 -1.16 -15.12
C ASP A 92 -8.93 -0.29 -14.35
N ALA A 93 -8.98 -0.41 -13.03
CA ALA A 93 -9.84 0.41 -12.19
C ALA A 93 -9.26 0.62 -10.79
N ALA A 94 -9.31 1.87 -10.33
CA ALA A 94 -8.97 2.17 -8.94
C ALA A 94 -9.97 1.50 -7.99
N PRO A 95 -9.51 0.93 -6.86
CA PRO A 95 -10.38 0.28 -5.90
C PRO A 95 -11.22 1.33 -5.17
N ALA A 96 -12.48 0.99 -4.89
CA ALA A 96 -13.31 1.83 -4.02
C ALA A 96 -12.86 1.66 -2.56
N PRO A 97 -12.74 2.75 -1.77
CA PRO A 97 -12.56 2.65 -0.33
C PRO A 97 -13.70 1.83 0.29
N ALA A 98 -13.34 0.91 1.17
CA ALA A 98 -14.30 0.08 1.90
C ALA A 98 -14.09 0.25 3.42
N PRO A 99 -15.17 0.27 4.21
CA PRO A 99 -15.04 0.28 5.66
C PRO A 99 -14.34 -0.99 6.13
N VAL A 100 -13.48 -0.85 7.14
CA VAL A 100 -12.86 -2.00 7.81
C VAL A 100 -13.94 -2.74 8.61
N PRO A 101 -14.14 -4.06 8.44
CA PRO A 101 -15.16 -4.85 9.13
C PRO A 101 -14.79 -5.14 10.60
N LEU A 102 -14.41 -4.11 11.36
CA LEU A 102 -14.12 -4.20 12.79
C LEU A 102 -15.13 -3.37 13.58
N ASN A 103 -15.69 -3.98 14.62
CA ASN A 103 -16.46 -3.24 15.62
C ASN A 103 -15.51 -2.70 16.68
N GLY A 104 -15.60 -1.39 16.93
CA GLY A 104 -14.85 -0.72 17.97
C GLY A 104 -15.76 -0.11 19.04
N LEU A 105 -15.23 0.05 20.24
CA LEU A 105 -15.84 0.80 21.33
C LEU A 105 -14.94 1.98 21.66
N ARG A 106 -15.55 3.16 21.81
CA ARG A 106 -14.83 4.34 22.30
C ARG A 106 -14.97 4.43 23.81
N LEU A 107 -13.86 4.32 24.55
CA LEU A 107 -13.82 4.42 26.01
C LEU A 107 -12.70 5.37 26.44
N GLY A 108 -13.04 6.45 27.15
CA GLY A 108 -12.04 7.40 27.64
C GLY A 108 -11.24 8.14 26.55
N GLY A 109 -11.76 8.23 25.33
CA GLY A 109 -11.07 8.83 24.17
C GLY A 109 -10.41 7.80 23.25
N GLU A 110 -10.06 6.63 23.78
CA GLU A 110 -9.41 5.55 23.04
C GLU A 110 -10.41 4.74 22.20
N MET A 111 -10.00 4.30 21.01
CA MET A 111 -10.74 3.34 20.19
C MET A 111 -10.22 1.93 20.48
N LEU A 112 -11.06 1.10 21.10
CA LEU A 112 -10.75 -0.29 21.40
C LEU A 112 -11.46 -1.20 20.41
N PHE A 113 -10.76 -2.17 19.85
CA PHE A 113 -11.35 -3.25 19.07
C PHE A 113 -10.71 -4.58 19.49
N LEU A 114 -11.42 -5.68 19.30
CA LEU A 114 -10.85 -7.01 19.48
C LEU A 114 -10.16 -7.40 18.17
N ALA A 115 -8.83 -7.49 18.20
CA ALA A 115 -8.08 -8.04 17.08
C ALA A 115 -8.36 -9.56 16.96
N PRO A 116 -8.55 -10.09 15.74
CA PRO A 116 -8.77 -11.52 15.52
C PRO A 116 -7.52 -12.36 15.81
#